data_AF-A0AA35RCS5-F1
#
_entry.id   AF-A0AA35RCS5-F1
#
_cell.length_a   1.000
_cell.length_b   1.000
_cell.length_c   1.000
_cell.angle_alpha   90.00
_cell.angle_beta   90.00
_cell.angle_gamma   90.00
#
_symmetry.space_group_name_H-M   'P 1'
#
loop_
_entity.id
_entity.type
_entity.pdbx_description
1 polymer ?
#
loop_
_entity_poly.entity_id
_entity_poly.type
_entity_poly.pdbx_seq_one_letter_code
_entity_poly.pdbx_strand_id
1 'polypeptide(L)'
;MPKTTVIITVDGYDPEYIEACEAPNLMALAQQGFYRVGKSMMPSVTNVNNVSIVTGEYPSAHGISSNYRMVRETGEDIYMESSEYILSETLFQRASKMGARTILSTSKDKLRTLLSDGADVAISSEQAPVWAVKGVGEPPPIYSLDVNGWTIRAASHAMKLESADIVYISTTDFAMHTYAPDEPESQQHISVLDDAIGELVDAHPDVTLLLTADHGMNPKKRMVDLAYALAAKEIGAEAVPIIKDRYVVHHNNLGGCMFMYLHSRDASRTDEAAGILRETPGVERVYSREGGCGRASVEL
;
A
#
# COMPACT_ATOMS: atom_id res chain seq x y z
N MET A 1 -27.24 -11.47 14.11
CA MET A 1 -26.87 -10.71 12.91
C MET A 1 -25.43 -11.09 12.57
N PRO A 2 -25.02 -11.10 11.29
CA PRO A 2 -23.60 -11.29 10.97
C PRO A 2 -22.75 -10.22 11.67
N LYS A 3 -21.58 -10.62 12.13
CA LYS A 3 -20.62 -9.79 12.86
C LYS A 3 -19.90 -8.86 11.87
N THR A 4 -19.88 -7.55 12.10
CA THR A 4 -19.14 -6.61 11.23
C THR A 4 -17.67 -7.00 11.18
N THR A 5 -17.09 -7.07 9.98
CA THR A 5 -15.67 -7.38 9.78
C THR A 5 -14.90 -6.09 9.48
N VAL A 6 -13.92 -5.77 10.32
CA VAL A 6 -13.03 -4.62 10.15
C VAL A 6 -11.67 -5.14 9.69
N ILE A 7 -11.19 -4.65 8.55
CA ILE A 7 -9.89 -4.96 7.98
C ILE A 7 -9.04 -3.69 8.03
N ILE A 8 -7.90 -3.75 8.71
CA ILE A 8 -6.95 -2.64 8.82
C ILE A 8 -5.65 -3.02 8.12
N THR A 9 -5.27 -2.23 7.14
CA THR A 9 -3.97 -2.28 6.46
C THR A 9 -3.11 -1.13 7.01
N VAL A 10 -2.15 -1.46 7.87
CA VAL A 10 -1.17 -0.50 8.38
C VAL A 10 -0.02 -0.43 7.38
N ASP A 11 0.01 0.65 6.59
CA ASP A 11 0.95 0.88 5.50
C ASP A 11 2.41 0.90 6.02
N GLY A 12 3.29 0.11 5.39
CA GLY A 12 4.71 0.02 5.75
C GLY A 12 5.03 -0.65 7.09
N TYR A 13 4.06 -1.35 7.72
CA TYR A 13 4.21 -1.93 9.06
C TYR A 13 5.03 -3.22 9.08
N ASP A 14 6.35 -3.06 9.02
CA ASP A 14 7.31 -4.16 9.17
C ASP A 14 7.19 -4.84 10.55
N PRO A 15 7.32 -6.17 10.65
CA PRO A 15 7.35 -6.87 11.94
C PRO A 15 8.38 -6.31 12.94
N GLU A 16 9.46 -5.67 12.48
CA GLU A 16 10.43 -5.01 13.39
C GLU A 16 9.79 -3.95 14.30
N TYR A 17 8.72 -3.26 13.87
CA TYR A 17 8.00 -2.30 14.71
C TYR A 17 7.24 -2.96 15.86
N ILE A 18 6.82 -4.22 15.70
CA ILE A 18 6.15 -4.98 16.77
C ILE A 18 7.15 -5.31 17.89
N GLU A 19 8.41 -5.53 17.53
CA GLU A 19 9.47 -5.83 18.49
C GLU A 19 10.03 -4.56 19.14
N ALA A 20 10.12 -3.47 18.37
CA ALA A 20 10.74 -2.22 18.80
C ALA A 20 9.79 -1.28 19.57
N CYS A 21 8.47 -1.34 19.31
CA CYS A 21 7.52 -0.40 19.88
C CYS A 21 6.53 -1.06 20.87
N GLU A 22 6.20 -0.35 21.95
CA GLU A 22 5.13 -0.76 22.86
C GLU A 22 3.75 -0.53 22.21
N ALA A 23 2.96 -1.60 22.10
CA ALA A 23 1.60 -1.60 21.53
C ALA A 23 0.66 -2.53 22.34
N PRO A 24 0.26 -2.13 23.57
CA PRO A 24 -0.45 -3.01 24.49
C PRO A 24 -1.81 -3.51 23.96
N ASN A 25 -2.57 -2.68 23.23
CA ASN A 25 -3.86 -3.11 22.68
C ASN A 25 -3.67 -4.17 21.59
N LEU A 26 -2.74 -3.94 20.66
CA LEU A 26 -2.38 -4.90 19.60
C LEU A 26 -1.84 -6.21 20.19
N MET A 27 -1.01 -6.14 21.24
CA MET A 27 -0.51 -7.34 21.91
C MET A 27 -1.64 -8.12 22.60
N ALA A 28 -2.58 -7.44 23.25
CA ALA A 28 -3.74 -8.09 23.86
C ALA A 28 -4.62 -8.75 22.79
N LEU A 29 -4.86 -8.08 21.66
CA LEU A 29 -5.61 -8.64 20.52
C LEU A 29 -4.93 -9.87 19.93
N ALA A 30 -3.61 -9.82 19.75
CA ALA A 30 -2.81 -10.95 19.25
C ALA A 30 -2.87 -12.16 20.21
N GLN A 31 -2.85 -11.93 21.52
CA GLN A 31 -2.97 -12.98 22.54
C GLN A 31 -4.36 -13.62 22.58
N GLN A 32 -5.42 -12.83 22.36
CA GLN A 32 -6.80 -13.31 22.32
C GLN A 32 -7.17 -13.98 20.99
N GLY A 33 -6.50 -13.58 19.90
CA GLY A 33 -6.67 -14.12 18.56
C GLY A 33 -5.46 -14.91 18.09
N PHE A 34 -4.83 -14.43 17.02
CA PHE A 34 -3.58 -15.00 16.51
C PHE A 34 -2.70 -13.93 15.88
N TYR A 35 -1.40 -14.22 15.84
CA TYR A 35 -0.40 -13.42 15.14
C TYR A 35 0.44 -14.32 14.23
N ARG A 36 0.66 -13.87 12.99
CA ARG A 36 1.50 -14.53 11.98
C ARG A 36 2.16 -13.48 11.08
N VAL A 37 3.39 -13.75 10.67
CA VAL A 37 4.09 -12.99 9.63
C VAL A 37 3.76 -13.59 8.27
N GLY A 38 3.17 -12.77 7.40
CA GLY A 38 2.83 -13.11 6.02
C GLY A 38 3.85 -12.57 5.01
N LYS A 39 3.64 -12.87 3.73
CA LYS A 39 4.37 -12.25 2.62
C LYS A 39 3.43 -11.33 1.86
N SER A 40 3.88 -10.11 1.58
CA SER A 40 3.20 -9.21 0.66
C SER A 40 3.39 -9.66 -0.79
N MET A 41 2.66 -9.01 -1.69
CA MET A 41 2.90 -9.09 -3.12
C MET A 41 4.20 -8.41 -3.50
N MET A 42 4.74 -8.88 -4.62
CA MET A 42 5.85 -8.24 -5.30
C MET A 42 5.38 -7.65 -6.64
N PRO A 43 5.59 -6.34 -6.87
CA PRO A 43 6.38 -5.47 -6.02
C PRO A 43 5.64 -5.01 -4.76
N SER A 44 6.41 -4.83 -3.68
CA SER A 44 5.93 -4.47 -2.35
C SER A 44 5.61 -2.97 -2.27
N VAL A 45 4.55 -2.55 -2.97
CA VAL A 45 4.08 -1.15 -3.02
C VAL A 45 2.59 -1.05 -2.67
N THR A 46 2.18 0.11 -2.17
CA THR A 46 0.86 0.37 -1.59
C THR A 46 -0.30 -0.03 -2.50
N ASN A 47 -0.36 0.45 -3.76
CA ASN A 47 -1.52 0.19 -4.62
C ASN A 47 -1.64 -1.29 -5.00
N VAL A 48 -0.51 -1.94 -5.29
CA VAL A 48 -0.48 -3.36 -5.66
C VAL A 48 -1.08 -4.21 -4.54
N ASN A 49 -0.58 -4.01 -3.32
CA ASN A 49 -0.97 -4.82 -2.17
C ASN A 49 -2.37 -4.51 -1.67
N ASN A 50 -2.77 -3.23 -1.59
CA ASN A 50 -4.14 -2.86 -1.24
C ASN A 50 -5.15 -3.46 -2.24
N VAL A 51 -4.87 -3.40 -3.55
CA VAL A 51 -5.75 -3.99 -4.56
C VAL A 51 -5.78 -5.51 -4.46
N SER A 52 -4.66 -6.16 -4.19
CA SER A 52 -4.63 -7.61 -3.92
C SER A 52 -5.46 -7.99 -2.70
N ILE A 53 -5.38 -7.21 -1.61
CA ILE A 53 -6.18 -7.46 -0.39
C ILE A 53 -7.68 -7.31 -0.70
N VAL A 54 -8.09 -6.24 -1.38
CA VAL A 54 -9.52 -6.00 -1.63
C VAL A 54 -10.11 -6.91 -2.71
N THR A 55 -9.30 -7.49 -3.60
CA THR A 55 -9.78 -8.43 -4.63
C THR A 55 -9.64 -9.89 -4.21
N GLY A 56 -8.69 -10.19 -3.33
CA GLY A 56 -8.24 -11.55 -3.01
C GLY A 56 -7.43 -12.18 -4.14
N GLU A 57 -6.90 -11.38 -5.07
CA GLU A 57 -6.26 -11.84 -6.31
C GLU A 57 -4.81 -11.37 -6.41
N TYR A 58 -4.05 -12.00 -7.31
CA TYR A 58 -2.69 -11.58 -7.65
C TYR A 58 -2.68 -10.42 -8.67
N PRO A 59 -1.57 -9.64 -8.76
CA PRO A 59 -1.43 -8.56 -9.75
C PRO A 59 -1.68 -8.98 -11.20
N SER A 60 -1.37 -10.24 -11.53
CA SER A 60 -1.64 -10.81 -12.86
C SER A 60 -3.13 -10.89 -13.21
N ALA A 61 -4.02 -10.89 -12.21
CA ALA A 61 -5.47 -10.95 -12.39
C ALA A 61 -6.14 -9.58 -12.23
N HIS A 62 -5.79 -8.82 -11.18
CA HIS A 62 -6.40 -7.51 -10.94
C HIS A 62 -5.76 -6.36 -11.74
N GLY A 63 -4.63 -6.59 -12.40
CA GLY A 63 -4.01 -5.65 -13.35
C GLY A 63 -3.14 -4.55 -12.75
N ILE A 64 -3.18 -4.36 -11.43
CA ILE A 64 -2.38 -3.34 -10.72
C ILE A 64 -1.04 -3.94 -10.30
N SER A 65 0.04 -3.60 -11.01
CA SER A 65 1.40 -4.11 -10.77
C SER A 65 2.40 -3.05 -10.31
N SER A 66 1.96 -1.80 -10.16
CA SER A 66 2.75 -0.65 -9.71
C SER A 66 1.82 0.50 -9.33
N ASN A 67 2.35 1.58 -8.74
CA ASN A 67 1.61 2.84 -8.55
C ASN A 67 1.54 3.67 -9.85
N TYR A 68 2.38 3.31 -10.84
CA TYR A 68 2.62 4.10 -12.05
C TYR A 68 2.98 3.20 -13.22
N ARG A 69 2.40 3.50 -14.38
CA ARG A 69 2.72 2.87 -15.66
C ARG A 69 3.12 3.91 -16.69
N MET A 70 4.24 3.66 -17.35
CA MET A 70 4.57 4.34 -18.60
C MET A 70 4.02 3.54 -19.79
N VAL A 71 3.32 4.20 -20.70
CA VAL A 71 2.89 3.59 -21.97
C VAL A 71 4.05 3.66 -22.94
N ARG A 72 4.71 2.51 -23.20
CA ARG A 72 5.91 2.45 -24.03
C ARG A 72 5.72 3.01 -25.44
N GLU A 73 4.53 2.86 -26.01
CA GLU A 73 4.22 3.30 -27.38
C GLU A 73 4.11 4.83 -27.51
N THR A 74 3.57 5.50 -26.49
CA THR A 74 3.27 6.94 -26.53
C THR A 74 4.15 7.77 -25.62
N GLY A 75 4.85 7.14 -24.67
CA GLY A 75 5.54 7.81 -23.57
C GLY A 75 4.59 8.41 -22.53
N GLU A 76 3.31 8.03 -22.54
CA GLU A 76 2.32 8.59 -21.62
C GLU A 76 2.48 8.05 -20.19
N ASP A 77 2.40 8.96 -19.23
CA ASP A 77 2.47 8.70 -17.80
C ASP A 77 1.07 8.44 -17.23
N ILE A 78 0.79 7.21 -16.82
CA ILE A 78 -0.47 6.82 -16.17
C ILE A 78 -0.23 6.52 -14.69
N TYR A 79 -0.91 7.26 -13.81
CA TYR A 79 -0.92 7.03 -12.36
C TYR A 79 -2.10 6.14 -11.99
N MET A 80 -1.85 5.07 -11.24
CA MET A 80 -2.86 4.05 -10.90
C MET A 80 -3.79 4.54 -9.78
N GLU A 81 -4.58 5.59 -10.03
CA GLU A 81 -5.41 6.28 -9.01
C GLU A 81 -6.93 6.18 -9.31
N SER A 82 -7.30 5.47 -10.38
CA SER A 82 -8.69 5.28 -10.84
C SER A 82 -9.10 3.82 -10.72
N SER A 83 -10.32 3.57 -10.25
CA SER A 83 -10.88 2.22 -10.12
C SER A 83 -11.01 1.49 -11.46
N GLU A 84 -11.08 2.21 -12.58
CA GLU A 84 -11.18 1.63 -13.94
C GLU A 84 -9.98 0.75 -14.31
N TYR A 85 -8.84 0.94 -13.63
CA TYR A 85 -7.64 0.14 -13.86
C TYR A 85 -7.67 -1.22 -13.16
N ILE A 86 -8.60 -1.42 -12.22
CA ILE A 86 -8.77 -2.70 -11.53
C ILE A 86 -9.60 -3.63 -12.40
N LEU A 87 -8.97 -4.71 -12.88
CA LEU A 87 -9.59 -5.66 -13.82
C LEU A 87 -10.39 -6.77 -13.12
N SER A 88 -10.29 -6.87 -11.80
CA SER A 88 -10.95 -7.88 -10.98
C SER A 88 -11.97 -7.25 -10.03
N GLU A 89 -13.00 -8.01 -9.70
CA GLU A 89 -14.03 -7.55 -8.78
C GLU A 89 -13.49 -7.38 -7.35
N THR A 90 -13.75 -6.22 -6.74
CA THR A 90 -13.36 -5.90 -5.36
C THR A 90 -14.36 -6.46 -4.34
N LEU A 91 -13.95 -6.55 -3.08
CA LEU A 91 -14.81 -6.93 -1.96
C LEU A 91 -15.99 -5.96 -1.82
N PHE A 92 -15.82 -4.68 -2.17
CA PHE A 92 -16.86 -3.67 -2.09
C PHE A 92 -17.94 -3.95 -3.14
N GLN A 93 -17.54 -4.20 -4.39
CA GLN A 93 -18.45 -4.59 -5.46
C GLN A 93 -19.17 -5.92 -5.15
N ARG A 94 -18.45 -6.92 -4.61
CA ARG A 94 -19.05 -8.20 -4.17
C ARG A 94 -20.07 -8.00 -3.06
N ALA A 95 -19.72 -7.23 -2.02
CA ALA A 95 -20.60 -6.92 -0.90
C ALA A 95 -21.87 -6.21 -1.37
N SER A 96 -21.72 -5.18 -2.21
CA SER A 96 -22.84 -4.44 -2.81
C SER A 96 -23.81 -5.36 -3.56
N LYS A 97 -23.29 -6.30 -4.38
CA LYS A 97 -24.12 -7.30 -5.09
C LYS A 97 -24.85 -8.27 -4.16
N MET A 98 -24.31 -8.50 -2.97
CA MET A 98 -24.91 -9.33 -1.93
C MET A 98 -25.86 -8.54 -1.00
N GLY A 99 -26.01 -7.23 -1.21
CA GLY A 99 -26.79 -6.34 -0.36
C GLY A 99 -26.13 -6.04 1.00
N ALA A 100 -24.83 -6.31 1.12
CA ALA A 100 -24.03 -5.98 2.30
C ALA A 100 -23.48 -4.55 2.18
N ARG A 101 -23.34 -3.88 3.33
CA ARG A 101 -22.88 -2.49 3.42
C ARG A 101 -21.42 -2.39 3.76
N THR A 102 -20.75 -1.41 3.16
CA THR A 102 -19.30 -1.25 3.28
C THR A 102 -18.85 0.16 3.58
N ILE A 103 -17.80 0.27 4.39
CA ILE A 103 -17.09 1.53 4.68
C ILE A 103 -15.63 1.38 4.24
N LEU A 104 -15.15 2.32 3.45
CA LEU A 104 -13.75 2.51 3.08
C LEU A 104 -13.22 3.78 3.76
N SER A 105 -12.12 3.66 4.50
CA SER A 105 -11.42 4.78 5.11
C SER A 105 -9.94 4.73 4.79
N THR A 106 -9.39 5.77 4.16
CA THR A 106 -7.97 5.84 3.82
C THR A 106 -7.32 7.11 4.36
N SER A 107 -5.99 7.10 4.58
CA SER A 107 -5.29 8.36 4.87
C SER A 107 -5.17 9.24 3.62
N LYS A 108 -4.71 8.66 2.49
CA LYS A 108 -4.52 9.35 1.20
C LYS A 108 -5.77 9.27 0.31
N ASP A 109 -6.13 10.37 -0.37
CA ASP A 109 -7.34 10.41 -1.20
C ASP A 109 -7.21 9.59 -2.48
N LYS A 110 -6.02 9.53 -3.07
CA LYS A 110 -5.77 8.73 -4.28
C LYS A 110 -6.05 7.22 -4.09
N LEU A 111 -5.86 6.72 -2.88
CA LEU A 111 -6.18 5.32 -2.56
C LEU A 111 -7.68 5.16 -2.37
N ARG A 112 -8.36 6.16 -1.79
CA ARG A 112 -9.82 6.20 -1.75
C ARG A 112 -10.39 6.15 -3.16
N THR A 113 -9.92 6.98 -4.09
CA THR A 113 -10.43 7.01 -5.48
C THR A 113 -10.20 5.68 -6.19
N LEU A 114 -9.03 5.07 -6.02
CA LEU A 114 -8.70 3.76 -6.60
C LEU A 114 -9.65 2.65 -6.11
N LEU A 115 -9.98 2.62 -4.82
CA LEU A 115 -10.69 1.50 -4.18
C LEU A 115 -12.20 1.71 -4.01
N SER A 116 -12.70 2.94 -4.15
CA SER A 116 -14.08 3.31 -3.76
C SER A 116 -15.20 2.73 -4.61
N ASP A 117 -14.92 2.14 -5.77
CA ASP A 117 -15.98 1.60 -6.62
C ASP A 117 -16.71 0.44 -5.92
N GLY A 118 -18.02 0.58 -5.75
CA GLY A 118 -18.88 -0.32 -4.99
C GLY A 118 -18.94 -0.08 -3.48
N ALA A 119 -18.16 0.86 -2.90
CA ALA A 119 -18.22 1.19 -1.47
C ALA A 119 -19.41 2.11 -1.15
N ASP A 120 -20.15 1.86 -0.07
CA ASP A 120 -21.28 2.71 0.33
C ASP A 120 -20.82 4.04 0.94
N VAL A 121 -19.78 3.97 1.79
CA VAL A 121 -19.15 5.13 2.41
C VAL A 121 -17.66 5.09 2.09
N ALA A 122 -17.13 6.16 1.52
CA ALA A 122 -15.71 6.30 1.22
C ALA A 122 -15.18 7.62 1.80
N ILE A 123 -14.15 7.53 2.64
CA ILE A 123 -13.58 8.64 3.40
C ILE A 123 -12.08 8.67 3.17
N SER A 124 -11.50 9.86 3.04
CA SER A 124 -10.06 10.04 3.18
C SER A 124 -9.76 11.12 4.22
N SER A 125 -8.62 11.01 4.92
CA SER A 125 -8.15 12.08 5.81
C SER A 125 -7.75 13.33 5.05
N GLU A 126 -7.17 13.16 3.86
CA GLU A 126 -6.75 14.25 2.98
C GLU A 126 -7.92 15.07 2.42
N GLN A 127 -9.09 14.46 2.19
CA GLN A 127 -10.32 15.14 1.78
C GLN A 127 -11.49 14.74 2.70
N ALA A 128 -11.32 15.03 3.99
CA ALA A 128 -12.27 14.66 5.02
C ALA A 128 -13.67 15.28 4.78
N PRO A 129 -14.75 14.48 4.77
CA PRO A 129 -16.10 15.01 4.65
C PRO A 129 -16.51 15.73 5.93
N VAL A 130 -17.35 16.76 5.79
CA VAL A 130 -17.78 17.63 6.91
C VAL A 130 -18.36 16.85 8.09
N TRP A 131 -19.09 15.77 7.85
CA TRP A 131 -19.67 14.96 8.92
C TRP A 131 -18.59 14.22 9.73
N ALA A 132 -17.52 13.75 9.09
CA ALA A 132 -16.40 13.12 9.78
C ALA A 132 -15.66 14.16 10.62
N VAL A 133 -15.38 15.34 10.05
CA VAL A 133 -14.74 16.45 10.77
C VAL A 133 -15.55 16.87 12.02
N LYS A 134 -16.88 16.94 11.90
CA LYS A 134 -17.75 17.23 13.06
C LYS A 134 -17.72 16.13 14.13
N GLY A 135 -17.48 14.88 13.73
CA GLY A 135 -17.49 13.72 14.62
C GLY A 135 -16.16 13.46 15.31
N VAL A 136 -15.04 13.66 14.61
CA VAL A 136 -13.69 13.29 15.09
C VAL A 136 -12.70 14.45 15.14
N GLY A 137 -13.11 15.65 14.74
CA GLY A 137 -12.25 16.83 14.63
C GLY A 137 -11.56 16.96 13.27
N GLU A 138 -10.85 18.07 13.08
CA GLU A 138 -10.06 18.31 11.86
C GLU A 138 -8.98 17.24 11.69
N PRO A 139 -8.78 16.70 10.47
CA PRO A 139 -7.71 15.75 10.21
C PRO A 139 -6.34 16.43 10.40
N PRO A 140 -5.37 15.74 11.03
CA PRO A 140 -3.98 16.17 11.01
C PRO A 140 -3.44 16.29 9.57
N PRO A 141 -2.36 17.05 9.33
CA PRO A 141 -1.69 17.05 8.04
C PRO A 141 -1.31 15.64 7.59
N ILE A 142 -1.41 15.37 6.28
CA ILE A 142 -1.11 14.03 5.73
C ILE A 142 0.31 13.55 6.04
N TYR A 143 1.26 14.48 6.24
CA TYR A 143 2.63 14.22 6.67
C TYR A 143 2.77 14.48 8.17
N SER A 144 2.09 13.69 8.99
CA SER A 144 2.16 13.75 10.45
C SER A 144 2.11 12.36 11.07
N LEU A 145 2.52 12.26 12.34
CA LEU A 145 2.43 11.03 13.11
C LEU A 145 0.98 10.71 13.52
N ASP A 146 0.08 11.69 13.48
CA ASP A 146 -1.27 11.56 14.04
C ASP A 146 -2.34 11.17 13.01
N VAL A 147 -2.08 11.35 11.71
CA VAL A 147 -3.10 11.18 10.65
C VAL A 147 -3.70 9.77 10.60
N ASN A 148 -2.89 8.75 10.86
CA ASN A 148 -3.34 7.36 10.82
C ASN A 148 -4.34 7.05 11.95
N GLY A 149 -4.13 7.61 13.14
CA GLY A 149 -5.08 7.51 14.24
C GLY A 149 -6.42 8.18 13.89
N TRP A 150 -6.37 9.35 13.24
CA TRP A 150 -7.58 10.01 12.73
C TRP A 150 -8.31 9.14 11.70
N THR A 151 -7.61 8.50 10.76
CA THR A 151 -8.22 7.61 9.74
C THR A 151 -9.03 6.49 10.42
N ILE A 152 -8.46 5.84 11.43
CA ILE A 152 -9.13 4.76 12.18
C ILE A 152 -10.34 5.29 12.96
N ARG A 153 -10.20 6.43 13.65
CA ARG A 153 -11.31 7.07 14.37
C ARG A 153 -12.44 7.51 13.44
N ALA A 154 -12.14 7.98 12.23
CA ALA A 154 -13.14 8.38 11.24
C ALA A 154 -13.97 7.16 10.78
N ALA A 155 -13.33 6.00 10.56
CA ALA A 155 -14.03 4.76 10.28
C ALA A 155 -14.92 4.31 11.46
N SER A 156 -14.39 4.33 12.68
CA SER A 156 -15.15 4.02 13.90
C SER A 156 -16.34 4.96 14.09
N HIS A 157 -16.20 6.25 13.76
CA HIS A 157 -17.30 7.21 13.77
C HIS A 157 -18.34 6.91 12.70
N ALA A 158 -17.92 6.57 11.48
CA ALA A 158 -18.83 6.18 10.40
C ALA A 158 -19.70 4.96 10.79
N MET A 159 -19.10 3.97 11.46
CA MET A 159 -19.81 2.79 11.98
C MET A 159 -20.87 3.12 13.05
N LYS A 160 -20.76 4.28 13.73
CA LYS A 160 -21.78 4.76 14.68
C LYS A 160 -22.96 5.44 13.98
N LEU A 161 -22.73 5.99 12.80
CA LEU A 161 -23.75 6.69 12.01
C LEU A 161 -24.53 5.71 11.13
N GLU A 162 -23.85 4.70 10.60
CA GLU A 162 -24.43 3.74 9.67
C GLU A 162 -23.94 2.32 9.97
N SER A 163 -24.83 1.34 9.79
CA SER A 163 -24.48 -0.07 9.90
C SER A 163 -23.61 -0.49 8.71
N ALA A 164 -22.50 -1.19 8.98
CA ALA A 164 -21.66 -1.80 7.95
C ALA A 164 -21.41 -3.27 8.25
N ASP A 165 -21.37 -4.08 7.20
CA ASP A 165 -20.98 -5.49 7.27
C ASP A 165 -19.45 -5.63 7.12
N ILE A 166 -18.83 -4.78 6.30
CA ILE A 166 -17.38 -4.76 6.07
C ILE A 166 -16.84 -3.33 6.18
N VAL A 167 -15.75 -3.15 6.91
CA VAL A 167 -15.02 -1.89 7.02
C VAL A 167 -13.58 -2.13 6.61
N TYR A 168 -13.08 -1.37 5.64
CA TYR A 168 -11.68 -1.43 5.20
C TYR A 168 -10.99 -0.11 5.52
N ILE A 169 -9.90 -0.18 6.29
CA ILE A 169 -9.11 0.96 6.73
C ILE A 169 -7.69 0.81 6.20
N SER A 170 -7.17 1.80 5.48
CA SER A 170 -5.77 1.82 5.02
C SER A 170 -5.07 3.09 5.46
N THR A 171 -3.95 2.95 6.15
CA THR A 171 -3.17 4.09 6.65
C THR A 171 -2.16 4.60 5.61
N THR A 172 -1.24 5.49 6.01
CA THR A 172 -0.04 5.84 5.22
C THR A 172 1.25 5.57 6.00
N ASP A 173 2.31 5.24 5.26
CA ASP A 173 3.65 4.91 5.76
C ASP A 173 4.59 6.11 5.95
N PHE A 174 4.08 7.36 6.06
CA PHE A 174 4.94 8.55 6.24
C PHE A 174 5.92 8.40 7.42
N ALA A 175 5.44 7.97 8.58
CA ALA A 175 6.28 7.79 9.75
C ALA A 175 7.36 6.73 9.49
N MET A 176 6.98 5.58 8.93
CA MET A 176 7.89 4.46 8.66
C MET A 176 8.95 4.78 7.61
N HIS A 177 8.64 5.66 6.65
CA HIS A 177 9.61 6.18 5.71
C HIS A 177 10.62 7.14 6.33
N THR A 178 10.23 7.82 7.42
CA THR A 178 11.00 8.92 8.01
C THR A 178 11.86 8.45 9.18
N TYR A 179 11.33 7.54 9.99
CA TYR A 179 11.90 7.14 11.26
C TYR A 179 12.17 5.65 11.32
N ALA A 180 13.29 5.24 11.90
CA ALA A 180 13.60 3.83 12.12
C ALA A 180 12.71 3.24 13.24
N PRO A 181 12.51 1.90 13.30
CA PRO A 181 11.64 1.29 14.31
C PRO A 181 11.99 1.64 15.77
N ASP A 182 13.27 1.85 16.08
CA ASP A 182 13.78 2.17 17.42
C ASP A 182 13.78 3.67 17.76
N GLU A 183 13.34 4.54 16.85
CA GLU A 183 13.30 5.99 17.08
C GLU A 183 12.05 6.43 17.87
N PRO A 184 12.14 7.49 18.70
CA PRO A 184 11.03 7.96 19.53
C PRO A 184 9.75 8.29 18.75
N GLU A 185 9.89 8.82 17.53
CA GLU A 185 8.77 9.16 16.65
C GLU A 185 8.04 7.91 16.15
N SER A 186 8.73 6.80 15.92
CA SER A 186 8.12 5.50 15.63
C SER A 186 7.34 4.99 16.83
N GLN A 187 7.90 5.08 18.04
CA GLN A 187 7.17 4.72 19.27
C GLN A 187 5.91 5.57 19.46
N GLN A 188 5.98 6.88 19.19
CA GLN A 188 4.81 7.76 19.23
C GLN A 188 3.77 7.35 18.19
N HIS A 189 4.19 7.11 16.95
CA HIS A 189 3.30 6.72 15.85
C HIS A 189 2.58 5.40 16.14
N ILE A 190 3.31 4.39 16.62
CA ILE A 190 2.73 3.10 17.00
C ILE A 190 1.78 3.26 18.18
N SER A 191 2.09 4.10 19.17
CA SER A 191 1.16 4.41 20.27
C SER A 191 -0.15 5.02 19.75
N VAL A 192 -0.09 5.96 18.81
CA VAL A 192 -1.28 6.57 18.19
C VAL A 192 -2.14 5.53 17.46
N LEU A 193 -1.51 4.63 16.72
CA LEU A 193 -2.20 3.52 16.05
C LEU A 193 -2.83 2.55 17.06
N ASP A 194 -2.07 2.14 18.08
CA ASP A 194 -2.50 1.21 19.12
C ASP A 194 -3.71 1.75 19.89
N ASP A 195 -3.65 3.03 20.30
CA ASP A 195 -4.75 3.71 20.99
C ASP A 195 -6.00 3.79 20.10
N ALA A 196 -5.87 4.20 18.84
CA ALA A 196 -7.01 4.31 17.93
C ALA A 196 -7.66 2.95 17.63
N ILE A 197 -6.88 1.87 17.57
CA ILE A 197 -7.39 0.50 17.39
C ILE A 197 -8.08 0.01 18.68
N GLY A 198 -7.49 0.28 19.84
CA GLY A 198 -8.11 0.01 21.14
C GLY A 198 -9.46 0.71 21.28
N GLU A 199 -9.51 2.02 21.01
CA GLU A 199 -10.74 2.82 20.98
C GLU A 199 -11.80 2.25 20.03
N LEU A 200 -11.40 1.73 18.86
CA LEU A 200 -12.31 1.11 17.90
C LEU A 200 -12.91 -0.19 18.45
N VAL A 201 -12.07 -1.06 19.02
CA VAL A 201 -12.52 -2.35 19.58
C VAL A 201 -13.41 -2.12 20.80
N ASP A 202 -13.08 -1.17 21.66
CA ASP A 202 -13.89 -0.81 22.83
C ASP A 202 -15.25 -0.24 22.43
N ALA A 203 -15.29 0.58 21.37
CA ALA A 203 -16.53 1.15 20.86
C ALA A 203 -17.41 0.10 20.14
N HIS A 204 -16.80 -0.95 19.60
CA HIS A 204 -17.45 -1.97 18.79
C HIS A 204 -17.01 -3.39 19.20
N PRO A 205 -17.36 -3.85 20.42
CA PRO A 205 -16.82 -5.11 20.99
C PRO A 205 -17.21 -6.36 20.17
N ASP A 206 -18.27 -6.25 19.39
CA ASP A 206 -18.77 -7.28 18.49
C ASP A 206 -18.19 -7.19 17.08
N VAL A 207 -16.99 -6.64 16.83
CA VAL A 207 -16.35 -6.73 15.49
C VAL A 207 -15.42 -7.93 15.34
N THR A 208 -15.32 -8.46 14.13
CA THR A 208 -14.18 -9.31 13.74
C THR A 208 -13.10 -8.39 13.20
N LEU A 209 -11.96 -8.28 13.88
CA LEU A 209 -10.84 -7.46 13.46
C LEU A 209 -9.78 -8.30 12.73
N LEU A 210 -9.39 -7.88 11.53
CA LEU A 210 -8.26 -8.39 10.77
C LEU A 210 -7.28 -7.23 10.57
N LEU A 211 -6.01 -7.42 10.95
CA LEU A 211 -4.97 -6.41 10.78
C LEU A 211 -3.80 -7.02 9.99
N THR A 212 -3.31 -6.27 9.01
CA THR A 212 -2.15 -6.63 8.18
C THR A 212 -1.37 -5.38 7.78
N ALA A 213 -0.25 -5.57 7.09
CA ALA A 213 0.43 -4.55 6.32
C ALA A 213 0.30 -4.84 4.82
N ASP A 214 0.49 -3.82 4.00
CA ASP A 214 0.65 -3.95 2.55
C ASP A 214 2.10 -4.29 2.17
N HIS A 215 3.08 -3.76 2.88
CA HIS A 215 4.48 -4.12 2.80
C HIS A 215 5.22 -3.80 4.11
N GLY A 216 6.45 -4.30 4.22
CA GLY A 216 7.39 -3.89 5.28
C GLY A 216 8.14 -2.61 4.91
N MET A 217 9.19 -2.31 5.67
CA MET A 217 10.03 -1.13 5.48
C MET A 217 11.47 -1.47 5.83
N ASN A 218 12.44 -0.90 5.11
CA ASN A 218 13.85 -1.18 5.33
C ASN A 218 14.71 0.05 5.02
N PRO A 219 15.75 0.36 5.81
CA PRO A 219 16.59 1.53 5.57
C PRO A 219 17.36 1.40 4.26
N LYS A 220 17.30 2.44 3.41
CA LYS A 220 18.05 2.53 2.14
C LYS A 220 18.98 3.73 2.17
N LYS A 221 20.30 3.49 2.12
CA LYS A 221 21.34 4.54 2.17
C LYS A 221 22.10 4.73 0.85
N ARG A 222 21.79 3.91 -0.15
CA ARG A 222 22.50 3.87 -1.43
C ARG A 222 21.49 3.73 -2.56
N MET A 223 21.71 4.50 -3.63
CA MET A 223 20.99 4.41 -4.89
C MET A 223 21.89 3.74 -5.93
N VAL A 224 21.32 2.86 -6.75
CA VAL A 224 21.99 2.28 -7.92
C VAL A 224 21.33 2.84 -9.17
N ASP A 225 22.09 3.51 -10.02
CA ASP A 225 21.60 4.05 -11.29
C ASP A 225 21.71 2.97 -12.39
N LEU A 226 20.62 2.24 -12.60
CA LEU A 226 20.57 1.14 -13.57
C LEU A 226 20.62 1.63 -15.02
N ALA A 227 20.05 2.80 -15.31
CA ALA A 227 20.10 3.39 -16.64
C ALA A 227 21.54 3.78 -17.00
N TYR A 228 22.28 4.38 -16.05
CA TYR A 228 23.70 4.68 -16.22
C TYR A 228 24.54 3.41 -16.42
N ALA A 229 24.29 2.35 -15.63
CA ALA A 229 25.01 1.08 -15.76
C ALA A 229 24.88 0.46 -17.17
N LEU A 230 23.69 0.55 -17.78
CA LEU A 230 23.44 0.12 -19.15
C LEU A 230 24.04 1.08 -20.19
N ALA A 231 23.92 2.39 -19.98
CA ALA A 231 24.47 3.41 -20.88
C ALA A 231 26.00 3.31 -20.99
N ALA A 232 26.70 2.96 -19.91
CA ALA A 232 28.13 2.68 -19.92
C ALA A 232 28.55 1.50 -20.81
N LYS A 233 27.59 0.69 -21.26
CA LYS A 233 27.73 -0.42 -22.23
C LYS A 233 26.98 -0.14 -23.54
N GLU A 234 26.69 1.13 -23.82
CA GLU A 234 25.99 1.59 -25.02
C GLU A 234 24.58 0.98 -25.18
N ILE A 235 23.95 0.59 -24.06
CA ILE A 235 22.56 0.12 -24.02
C ILE A 235 21.68 1.28 -23.54
N GLY A 236 20.88 1.84 -24.45
CA GLY A 236 19.87 2.84 -24.11
C GLY A 236 18.66 2.20 -23.43
N ALA A 237 18.31 2.71 -22.26
CA ALA A 237 17.19 2.23 -21.46
C ALA A 237 16.58 3.36 -20.63
N GLU A 238 15.30 3.22 -20.33
CA GLU A 238 14.55 4.08 -19.43
C GLU A 238 14.23 3.34 -18.14
N ALA A 239 14.68 3.89 -17.01
CA ALA A 239 14.38 3.38 -15.69
C ALA A 239 13.05 3.96 -15.21
N VAL A 240 12.07 3.08 -14.99
CA VAL A 240 10.71 3.44 -14.57
C VAL A 240 10.47 2.97 -13.13
N PRO A 241 10.43 3.90 -12.15
CA PRO A 241 10.14 3.53 -10.77
C PRO A 241 8.69 3.10 -10.60
N ILE A 242 8.49 1.96 -9.95
CA ILE A 242 7.16 1.41 -9.68
C ILE A 242 6.38 2.17 -8.59
N ILE A 243 7.10 2.90 -7.74
CA ILE A 243 6.52 3.71 -6.66
C ILE A 243 6.25 5.14 -7.10
N LYS A 244 6.50 5.48 -8.38
CA LYS A 244 6.39 6.85 -8.87
C LYS A 244 5.01 7.41 -8.54
N ASP A 245 5.02 8.57 -7.87
CA ASP A 245 3.84 9.27 -7.42
C ASP A 245 3.85 10.70 -7.96
N ARG A 246 2.68 11.33 -8.08
CA ARG A 246 2.58 12.75 -8.49
C ARG A 246 3.23 13.68 -7.47
N TYR A 247 3.24 13.28 -6.20
CA TYR A 247 3.78 14.02 -5.08
C TYR A 247 5.08 13.36 -4.59
N VAL A 248 6.23 13.98 -4.88
CA VAL A 248 7.58 13.37 -4.79
C VAL A 248 8.15 13.31 -3.35
N VAL A 249 7.33 13.36 -2.30
CA VAL A 249 7.79 13.72 -0.94
C VAL A 249 8.53 12.59 -0.20
N HIS A 250 8.16 11.32 -0.35
CA HIS A 250 8.59 10.27 0.59
C HIS A 250 9.85 9.50 0.20
N HIS A 251 10.02 9.23 -1.08
CA HIS A 251 11.09 8.35 -1.56
C HIS A 251 11.81 8.90 -2.79
N ASN A 252 11.50 10.13 -3.25
CA ASN A 252 12.07 10.69 -4.49
C ASN A 252 11.94 9.77 -5.72
N ASN A 253 10.87 8.97 -5.78
CA ASN A 253 10.69 7.87 -6.75
C ASN A 253 11.82 6.80 -6.73
N LEU A 254 12.46 6.56 -5.57
CA LEU A 254 13.48 5.53 -5.36
C LEU A 254 12.93 4.35 -4.54
N GLY A 255 12.86 3.17 -5.15
CA GLY A 255 12.34 1.95 -4.52
C GLY A 255 13.30 0.78 -4.63
N GLY A 256 12.93 -0.34 -4.00
CA GLY A 256 13.65 -1.61 -4.12
C GLY A 256 13.43 -2.36 -5.44
N CYS A 257 12.61 -1.83 -6.34
CA CYS A 257 12.27 -2.43 -7.63
C CYS A 257 11.97 -1.31 -8.65
N MET A 258 12.19 -1.59 -9.93
CA MET A 258 11.88 -0.72 -11.06
C MET A 258 11.75 -1.54 -12.34
N PHE A 259 11.08 -0.97 -13.35
CA PHE A 259 11.07 -1.53 -14.71
C PHE A 259 12.16 -0.86 -15.53
N MET A 260 12.82 -1.65 -16.38
CA MET A 260 13.85 -1.15 -17.29
C MET A 260 13.38 -1.30 -18.73
N TYR A 261 12.88 -0.23 -19.32
CA TYR A 261 12.42 -0.24 -20.71
C TYR A 261 13.59 0.00 -21.65
N LEU A 262 14.05 -1.05 -22.33
CA LEU A 262 15.11 -0.88 -23.34
C LEU A 262 14.59 -0.12 -24.57
N HIS A 263 15.42 0.75 -25.14
CA HIS A 263 15.07 1.43 -26.40
C HIS A 263 15.03 0.43 -27.58
N SER A 264 15.91 -0.58 -27.54
CA SER A 264 15.88 -1.69 -28.49
C SER A 264 14.74 -2.66 -28.18
N ARG A 265 14.16 -3.25 -29.23
CA ARG A 265 13.22 -4.39 -29.14
C ARG A 265 13.87 -5.73 -29.51
N ASP A 266 15.19 -5.74 -29.73
CA ASP A 266 15.97 -6.94 -30.03
C ASP A 266 16.17 -7.79 -28.76
N ALA A 267 15.74 -9.05 -28.81
CA ALA A 267 15.87 -9.99 -27.69
C ALA A 267 17.32 -10.22 -27.25
N SER A 268 18.28 -10.21 -28.19
CA SER A 268 19.70 -10.37 -27.85
C SER A 268 20.23 -9.23 -26.98
N ARG A 269 19.72 -8.01 -27.20
CA ARG A 269 20.04 -6.83 -26.38
C ARG A 269 19.37 -6.89 -25.02
N THR A 270 18.20 -7.52 -24.91
CA THR A 270 17.56 -7.78 -23.62
C THR A 270 18.38 -8.73 -22.76
N ASP A 271 18.89 -9.83 -23.33
CA ASP A 271 19.72 -10.79 -22.59
C ASP A 271 21.05 -10.18 -22.14
N GLU A 272 21.69 -9.39 -23.02
CA GLU A 272 22.91 -8.64 -22.70
C GLU A 272 22.67 -7.65 -21.55
N ALA A 273 21.60 -6.82 -21.64
CA ALA A 273 21.23 -5.89 -20.59
C ALA A 273 20.95 -6.60 -19.26
N ALA A 274 20.22 -7.72 -19.31
CA ALA A 274 19.93 -8.52 -18.13
C ALA A 274 21.21 -9.07 -17.49
N GLY A 275 22.19 -9.50 -18.29
CA GLY A 275 23.51 -9.92 -17.81
C GLY A 275 24.25 -8.81 -17.08
N ILE A 276 24.35 -7.63 -17.68
CA ILE A 276 25.00 -6.45 -17.08
C ILE A 276 24.33 -6.06 -15.76
N LEU A 277 23.00 -6.02 -15.72
CA LEU A 277 22.26 -5.67 -14.51
C LEU A 277 22.46 -6.68 -13.39
N ARG A 278 22.51 -8.00 -13.68
CA ARG A 278 22.80 -9.03 -12.67
C ARG A 278 24.20 -8.90 -12.06
N GLU A 279 25.17 -8.40 -12.83
CA GLU A 279 26.53 -8.16 -12.36
C GLU A 279 26.70 -6.79 -11.69
N THR A 280 25.69 -5.91 -11.77
CA THR A 280 25.74 -4.57 -11.19
C THR A 280 25.60 -4.63 -9.67
N PRO A 281 26.59 -4.16 -8.89
CA PRO A 281 26.54 -4.21 -7.44
C PRO A 281 25.30 -3.51 -6.86
N GLY A 282 24.55 -4.22 -6.03
CA GLY A 282 23.31 -3.74 -5.41
C GLY A 282 22.03 -4.20 -6.12
N VAL A 283 22.13 -4.84 -7.28
CA VAL A 283 21.01 -5.53 -7.94
C VAL A 283 20.92 -6.96 -7.41
N GLU A 284 19.81 -7.31 -6.77
CA GLU A 284 19.61 -8.68 -6.26
C GLU A 284 19.16 -9.63 -7.38
N ARG A 285 18.19 -9.21 -8.19
CA ARG A 285 17.55 -10.05 -9.21
C ARG A 285 17.12 -9.24 -10.42
N VAL A 286 17.11 -9.90 -11.57
CA VAL A 286 16.66 -9.35 -12.85
C VAL A 286 15.81 -10.39 -13.57
N TYR A 287 14.58 -10.00 -13.92
CA TYR A 287 13.59 -10.87 -14.54
C TYR A 287 13.19 -10.33 -15.90
N SER A 288 13.24 -11.15 -16.95
CA SER A 288 12.64 -10.77 -18.22
C SER A 288 11.13 -10.72 -18.11
N ARG A 289 10.48 -10.02 -19.06
CA ARG A 289 9.03 -10.02 -19.21
C ARG A 289 8.37 -11.39 -18.99
N GLU A 290 8.80 -12.36 -19.79
CA GLU A 290 8.23 -13.71 -19.80
C GLU A 290 8.54 -14.50 -18.52
N GLY A 291 9.67 -14.20 -17.85
CA GLY A 291 10.08 -14.85 -16.61
C GLY A 291 9.46 -14.26 -15.33
N GLY A 292 9.07 -12.98 -15.36
CA GLY A 292 8.47 -12.27 -14.22
C GLY A 292 6.99 -12.61 -14.02
N CYS A 293 6.21 -12.68 -15.10
CA CYS A 293 4.76 -12.90 -15.04
C CYS A 293 4.32 -14.20 -14.32
N GLY A 294 5.19 -15.21 -14.18
CA GLY A 294 4.89 -16.49 -13.53
C GLY A 294 5.37 -16.63 -12.08
N ARG A 295 6.12 -15.66 -11.54
CA ARG A 295 6.65 -15.68 -10.16
C ARG A 295 6.66 -14.27 -9.64
N ALA A 296 5.61 -13.81 -8.94
CA ALA A 296 5.49 -12.52 -8.24
C ALA A 296 6.73 -11.60 -8.34
N SER A 297 6.99 -11.03 -9.52
CA SER A 297 8.09 -10.12 -9.83
C SER A 297 7.94 -9.67 -11.28
N VAL A 298 8.27 -8.42 -11.57
CA VAL A 298 7.82 -7.76 -12.80
C VAL A 298 8.96 -7.58 -13.81
N GLU A 299 8.53 -7.39 -15.05
CA GLU A 299 9.13 -7.43 -16.38
C GLU A 299 10.33 -6.49 -16.64
N LEU A 300 11.35 -6.97 -17.38
CA LEU A 300 12.21 -6.20 -18.31
C LEU A 300 11.47 -5.95 -19.63
#